data_AF-A0A401J9X8-F1
#
_entry.id   AF-A0A401J9X8-F1
#
_cell.length_a   1.000
_cell.length_b   1.000
_cell.length_c   1.000
_cell.angle_alpha   90.00
_cell.angle_beta   90.00
_cell.angle_gamma   90.00
#
_symmetry.space_group_name_H-M   'P 1'
#
loop_
_entity.id
_entity.type
_entity.pdbx_description
1 polymer ?
#
loop_
_entity_poly.entity_id
_entity_poly.type
_entity_poly.pdbx_seq_one_letter_code
_entity_poly.pdbx_strand_id
1 'polypeptide(L)'
;MKTYPLNAQQIMELRRKRQRPAEMVVIGVDFAPKWEGNPVLIVPAGMPLADLELRYLVGLEVLLLVTPETDAERLIVLADAVLQARPAYLGATNVETHEGITLLDGDERQFREWDEADLEIVWGAAA
;
A
#
# COMPACT_ATOMS: atom_id res chain seq x y z
N MET A 1 -1.43 -13.23 -16.12
CA MET A 1 -0.76 -12.13 -16.86
C MET A 1 -0.49 -11.07 -15.82
N LYS A 2 0.74 -10.58 -15.64
CA LYS A 2 1.03 -9.67 -14.53
C LYS A 2 0.26 -8.35 -14.68
N THR A 3 -0.41 -7.92 -13.62
CA THR A 3 -1.10 -6.63 -13.54
C THR A 3 -0.23 -5.63 -12.78
N TYR A 4 -0.38 -4.36 -13.13
CA TYR A 4 0.34 -3.27 -12.49
C TYR A 4 -0.68 -2.25 -11.96
N PRO A 5 -0.46 -1.67 -10.77
CA PRO A 5 -1.20 -0.50 -10.33
C PRO A 5 -1.14 0.62 -11.38
N LEU A 6 -2.15 1.47 -11.42
CA LEU A 6 -2.10 2.67 -12.26
C LEU A 6 -0.91 3.53 -11.82
N ASN A 7 -0.30 4.23 -12.76
CA ASN A 7 0.90 5.06 -12.60
C ASN A 7 2.20 4.31 -12.23
N ALA A 8 2.18 2.97 -12.13
CA ALA A 8 3.39 2.18 -11.83
C ALA A 8 4.53 2.38 -12.85
N GLN A 9 4.20 2.69 -14.10
CA GLN A 9 5.18 2.83 -15.18
C GLN A 9 6.29 3.85 -14.84
N GLN A 10 5.94 5.00 -14.28
CA GLN A 10 6.92 6.06 -13.97
C GLN A 10 7.95 5.58 -12.93
N ILE A 11 7.47 4.91 -11.88
CA ILE A 11 8.31 4.34 -10.82
C ILE A 11 9.23 3.26 -11.40
N MET A 12 8.67 2.37 -12.23
CA MET A 12 9.42 1.30 -12.89
C MET A 12 10.51 1.84 -13.82
N GLU A 13 10.24 2.92 -14.56
CA GLU A 13 11.22 3.55 -15.45
C GLU A 13 12.40 4.14 -14.67
N LEU A 14 12.15 4.82 -13.54
CA LEU A 14 13.21 5.32 -12.65
C LEU A 14 14.04 4.17 -12.10
N ARG A 15 13.41 3.09 -11.65
CA ARG A 15 14.11 1.88 -11.18
C ARG A 15 14.96 1.23 -12.26
N ARG A 16 14.47 1.14 -13.50
CA ARG A 16 15.24 0.62 -14.65
C ARG A 16 16.50 1.44 -14.89
N LYS A 17 16.46 2.75 -14.63
CA LYS A 17 17.62 3.66 -14.69
C LYS A 17 18.49 3.63 -13.42
N ARG A 18 18.22 2.71 -12.48
CA ARG A 18 18.86 2.63 -11.16
C ARG A 18 18.70 3.90 -10.32
N GLN A 19 17.66 4.68 -10.58
CA GLN A 19 17.31 5.86 -9.80
C GLN A 19 16.32 5.46 -8.71
N ARG A 20 16.46 6.05 -7.52
CA ARG A 20 15.47 5.92 -6.46
C ARG A 20 14.28 6.83 -6.82
N PRO A 21 13.05 6.29 -6.98
CA PRO A 21 11.90 7.07 -7.45
C PRO A 21 11.42 8.08 -6.41
N ALA A 22 11.46 7.71 -5.13
CA ALA A 22 11.15 8.55 -3.97
C ALA A 22 11.64 7.84 -2.69
N GLU A 23 11.56 8.53 -1.56
CA GLU A 23 11.67 7.87 -0.24
C GLU A 23 10.44 7.00 0.02
N MET A 24 9.26 7.57 -0.22
CA MET A 24 7.95 6.95 -0.02
C MET A 24 7.11 6.91 -1.30
N VAL A 25 6.35 5.82 -1.45
CA VAL A 25 5.31 5.65 -2.47
C VAL A 25 3.97 5.50 -1.78
N VAL A 26 2.98 6.23 -2.27
CA VAL A 26 1.62 6.22 -1.75
C VAL A 26 0.75 5.35 -2.64
N ILE A 27 -0.10 4.50 -2.05
CA ILE A 27 -1.01 3.63 -2.79
C ILE A 27 -2.44 3.93 -2.36
N GLY A 28 -3.23 4.52 -3.26
CA GLY A 28 -4.68 4.63 -3.08
C GLY A 28 -5.35 3.28 -3.32
N VAL A 29 -6.03 2.77 -2.30
CA VAL A 29 -6.82 1.53 -2.38
C VAL A 29 -8.24 1.90 -2.74
N ASP A 30 -8.69 1.50 -3.92
CA ASP A 30 -10.05 1.69 -4.44
C ASP A 30 -10.46 3.14 -4.77
N PHE A 31 -9.59 4.12 -4.52
CA PHE A 31 -9.77 5.50 -4.95
C PHE A 31 -8.46 6.15 -5.45
N ALA A 32 -8.59 7.31 -6.11
CA ALA A 32 -7.47 8.12 -6.57
C ALA A 32 -7.21 9.28 -5.59
N PRO A 33 -6.20 9.18 -4.70
CA PRO A 33 -5.94 10.22 -3.72
C PRO A 33 -5.39 11.48 -4.38
N LYS A 34 -5.81 12.64 -3.89
CA LYS A 34 -5.13 13.91 -4.16
C LYS A 34 -3.94 14.02 -3.20
N TRP A 35 -2.80 13.49 -3.63
CA TRP A 35 -1.56 13.52 -2.85
C TRP A 35 -0.50 14.32 -3.58
N GLU A 36 0.10 15.29 -2.90
CA GLU A 36 1.20 16.10 -3.41
C GLU A 36 2.53 15.61 -2.82
N GLY A 37 3.61 15.69 -3.60
CA GLY A 37 4.98 15.39 -3.14
C GLY A 37 5.46 13.96 -3.40
N ASN A 38 4.68 12.93 -3.05
CA ASN A 38 5.08 11.53 -3.26
C ASN A 38 4.43 10.91 -4.51
N PRO A 39 5.11 9.99 -5.22
CA PRO A 39 4.50 9.20 -6.28
C PRO A 39 3.28 8.42 -5.78
N VAL A 40 2.18 8.48 -6.55
CA VAL A 40 0.92 7.83 -6.23
C VAL A 40 0.66 6.67 -7.19
N LEU A 41 0.44 5.49 -6.63
CA LEU A 41 -0.14 4.34 -7.30
C LEU A 41 -1.62 4.23 -6.95
N ILE A 42 -2.39 3.65 -7.86
CA ILE A 42 -3.82 3.40 -7.63
C ILE A 42 -4.12 1.94 -7.92
N VAL A 43 -4.76 1.28 -6.95
CA VAL A 43 -5.25 -0.08 -7.05
C VAL A 43 -6.78 -0.01 -6.99
N PRO A 44 -7.49 0.09 -8.13
CA PRO A 44 -8.95 0.26 -8.14
C PRO A 44 -9.69 -1.02 -7.73
N ALA A 45 -10.91 -0.91 -7.20
CA ALA A 45 -11.69 -2.02 -6.62
C ALA A 45 -11.77 -3.30 -7.48
N GLY A 46 -11.92 -3.14 -8.80
CA GLY A 46 -12.00 -4.27 -9.73
C GLY A 46 -10.65 -4.90 -10.12
N MET A 47 -9.52 -4.35 -9.65
CA MET A 47 -8.19 -4.86 -10.01
C MET A 47 -7.91 -6.17 -9.23
N PRO A 48 -7.60 -7.28 -9.93
CA PRO A 48 -7.18 -8.52 -9.28
C PRO A 48 -5.82 -8.34 -8.58
N LEU A 49 -5.76 -8.73 -7.31
CA LEU A 49 -4.55 -8.59 -6.49
C LEU A 49 -3.59 -9.79 -6.61
N ALA A 50 -4.09 -10.98 -6.94
CA ALA A 50 -3.31 -12.22 -6.99
C ALA A 50 -2.12 -12.17 -7.98
N ASP A 51 -2.24 -11.36 -9.04
CA ASP A 51 -1.24 -11.23 -10.11
C ASP A 51 -0.49 -9.86 -10.09
N LEU A 52 -0.64 -9.09 -9.01
CA LEU A 52 -0.08 -7.75 -8.91
C LEU A 52 1.46 -7.79 -8.85
N GLU A 53 2.12 -7.17 -9.81
CA GLU A 53 3.57 -7.02 -9.80
C GLU A 53 3.96 -5.79 -9.00
N LEU A 54 4.64 -6.00 -7.86
CA LEU A 54 5.05 -4.94 -6.94
C LEU A 54 6.56 -4.92 -6.64
N ARG A 55 7.39 -5.77 -7.27
CA ARG A 55 8.82 -5.89 -6.92
C ARG A 55 9.63 -4.60 -7.12
N TYR A 56 9.09 -3.62 -7.86
CA TYR A 56 9.72 -2.30 -7.99
C TYR A 56 9.63 -1.44 -6.72
N LEU A 57 8.82 -1.85 -5.73
CA LEU A 57 8.70 -1.22 -4.41
C LEU A 57 9.80 -1.64 -3.43
N VAL A 58 10.65 -2.62 -3.78
CA VAL A 58 11.69 -3.15 -2.89
C VAL A 58 12.56 -2.05 -2.26
N GLY A 59 12.62 -2.01 -0.93
CA GLY A 59 13.39 -1.01 -0.17
C GLY A 59 12.88 0.43 -0.24
N LEU A 60 11.65 0.68 -0.73
CA LEU A 60 10.95 1.96 -0.56
C LEU A 60 10.07 1.93 0.68
N GLU A 61 9.75 3.10 1.19
CA GLU A 61 8.64 3.24 2.13
C GLU A 61 7.33 3.20 1.34
N VAL A 62 6.32 2.52 1.89
CA VAL A 62 5.01 2.41 1.27
C VAL A 62 3.94 2.80 2.27
N LEU A 63 3.03 3.68 1.84
CA LEU A 63 1.85 4.07 2.61
C LEU A 63 0.59 3.71 1.83
N LEU A 64 -0.20 2.80 2.39
CA LEU A 64 -1.53 2.48 1.88
C LEU A 64 -2.53 3.53 2.38
N LEU A 65 -3.26 4.13 1.46
CA LEU A 65 -4.33 5.05 1.78
C LEU A 65 -5.67 4.34 1.62
N VAL A 66 -6.47 4.37 2.67
CA VAL A 66 -7.79 3.72 2.73
C VAL A 66 -8.86 4.72 3.15
N THR A 67 -10.11 4.37 2.90
CA THR A 67 -11.31 5.03 3.40
C THR A 67 -12.09 4.06 4.30
N PRO A 68 -13.06 4.52 5.11
CA PRO A 68 -13.93 3.63 5.89
C PRO A 68 -14.71 2.59 5.04
N GLU A 69 -14.87 2.85 3.74
CA GLU A 69 -15.56 1.95 2.81
C GLU A 69 -14.62 0.92 2.16
N THR A 70 -13.32 0.96 2.47
CA THR A 70 -12.34 0.04 1.87
C THR A 70 -12.53 -1.37 2.43
N ASP A 71 -12.61 -2.34 1.53
CA ASP A 71 -12.75 -3.75 1.90
C ASP A 71 -11.52 -4.25 2.68
N ALA A 72 -11.76 -4.78 3.88
CA ALA A 72 -10.75 -5.27 4.80
C ALA A 72 -9.93 -6.44 4.24
N GLU A 73 -10.59 -7.43 3.64
CA GLU A 73 -9.93 -8.59 3.03
C GLU A 73 -9.03 -8.14 1.88
N ARG A 74 -9.54 -7.22 1.07
CA ARG A 74 -8.79 -6.63 -0.04
C ARG A 74 -7.54 -5.90 0.45
N LEU A 75 -7.65 -5.11 1.53
CA LEU A 75 -6.49 -4.43 2.09
C LEU A 75 -5.47 -5.43 2.62
N ILE A 76 -5.90 -6.46 3.36
CA ILE A 76 -5.02 -7.51 3.87
C ILE A 76 -4.24 -8.15 2.72
N VAL A 77 -4.93 -8.56 1.66
CA VAL A 77 -4.31 -9.20 0.49
C VAL A 77 -3.32 -8.26 -0.19
N LEU A 78 -3.65 -6.97 -0.34
CA LEU A 78 -2.74 -5.98 -0.92
C LEU A 78 -1.53 -5.74 -0.02
N ALA A 79 -1.73 -5.60 1.29
CA ALA A 79 -0.67 -5.37 2.24
C ALA A 79 0.31 -6.56 2.28
N ASP A 80 -0.19 -7.79 2.27
CA ASP A 80 0.66 -8.98 2.16
C ASP A 80 1.43 -9.03 0.83
N ALA A 81 0.79 -8.66 -0.29
CA ALA A 81 1.48 -8.56 -1.58
C ALA A 81 2.60 -7.50 -1.56
N VAL A 82 2.37 -6.36 -0.88
CA VAL A 82 3.40 -5.34 -0.67
C VAL A 82 4.52 -5.87 0.23
N LEU A 83 4.21 -6.51 1.35
CA LEU A 83 5.21 -7.11 2.25
C LEU A 83 6.12 -8.11 1.51
N GLN A 84 5.54 -8.94 0.64
CA GLN A 84 6.30 -9.87 -0.21
C GLN A 84 7.26 -9.17 -1.18
N ALA A 85 6.96 -7.93 -1.57
CA ALA A 85 7.87 -7.09 -2.37
C ALA A 85 9.05 -6.51 -1.56
N ARG A 86 9.07 -6.71 -0.23
CA ARG A 86 10.12 -6.28 0.70
C ARG A 86 10.36 -4.76 0.69
N PRO A 87 9.36 -3.94 1.03
CA PRO A 87 9.56 -2.51 1.24
C PRO A 87 10.46 -2.29 2.46
N ALA A 88 11.00 -1.07 2.60
CA ALA A 88 11.73 -0.66 3.81
C ALA A 88 10.79 -0.27 4.96
N TYR A 89 9.56 0.10 4.63
CA TYR A 89 8.50 0.47 5.57
C TYR A 89 7.16 0.19 4.92
N LEU A 90 6.19 -0.26 5.70
CA LEU A 90 4.80 -0.34 5.27
C LEU A 90 3.89 0.20 6.35
N GLY A 91 3.03 1.16 6.00
CA GLY A 91 1.94 1.61 6.85
C GLY A 91 0.63 1.67 6.09
N ALA A 92 -0.47 1.78 6.82
CA ALA A 92 -1.80 2.05 6.30
C ALA A 92 -2.42 3.23 7.07
N THR A 93 -3.08 4.15 6.37
CA THR A 93 -3.76 5.29 7.00
C THR A 93 -5.10 5.56 6.36
N ASN A 94 -6.08 5.85 7.20
CA ASN A 94 -7.39 6.33 6.79
C ASN A 94 -7.29 7.81 6.44
N VAL A 95 -7.61 8.15 5.19
CA VAL A 95 -7.50 9.54 4.71
C VAL A 95 -8.54 10.49 5.30
N GLU A 96 -9.62 9.96 5.86
CA GLU A 96 -10.70 10.74 6.46
C GLU A 96 -10.49 10.96 7.96
N THR A 97 -10.09 9.92 8.69
CA THR A 97 -9.87 10.02 10.15
C THR A 97 -8.45 10.41 10.54
N HIS A 98 -7.49 10.30 9.60
CA HIS A 98 -6.05 10.46 9.84
C HIS A 98 -5.45 9.46 10.84
N GLU A 99 -6.17 8.39 11.15
CA GLU A 99 -5.65 7.28 11.94
C GLU A 99 -4.83 6.34 11.03
N GLY A 100 -3.88 5.61 11.62
CA GLY A 100 -3.06 4.70 10.85
C GLY A 100 -2.24 3.75 11.71
N ILE A 101 -1.73 2.70 11.06
CA ILE A 101 -0.88 1.68 11.66
C ILE A 101 0.40 1.50 10.85
N THR A 102 1.45 1.10 11.55
CA THR A 102 2.70 0.64 10.97
C THR A 102 2.70 -0.88 10.90
N LEU A 103 2.75 -1.42 9.69
CA LEU A 103 2.75 -2.86 9.43
C LEU A 103 4.16 -3.47 9.42
N LEU A 104 5.13 -2.69 8.94
CA LEU A 104 6.54 -3.03 8.87
C LEU A 104 7.36 -1.79 9.15
N ASP A 105 8.33 -1.89 10.06
CA ASP A 105 9.35 -0.87 10.30
C ASP A 105 10.74 -1.49 10.11
N GLY A 106 11.41 -1.12 9.02
CA GLY A 106 12.68 -1.74 8.61
C GLY A 106 12.51 -3.23 8.27
N ASP A 107 13.22 -4.08 9.02
CA ASP A 107 13.20 -5.53 8.82
C ASP A 107 12.19 -6.26 9.74
N GLU A 108 11.51 -5.53 10.64
CA GLU A 108 10.62 -6.12 11.65
C GLU A 108 9.15 -5.95 11.30
N ARG A 109 8.49 -7.08 10.97
CA ARG A 109 7.04 -7.12 10.77
C ARG A 109 6.35 -6.99 12.12
N GLN A 110 5.52 -5.95 12.27
CA GLN A 110 4.83 -5.66 13.52
C GLN A 110 3.62 -6.59 13.75
N PHE A 111 2.96 -7.01 12.67
CA PHE A 111 1.82 -7.92 12.73
C PHE A 111 2.21 -9.33 12.33
N ARG A 112 1.94 -10.33 13.18
CA ARG A 112 2.20 -11.74 12.85
C ARG A 112 1.01 -12.40 12.16
N GLU A 113 -0.19 -11.97 12.52
CA GLU A 113 -1.47 -12.39 11.96
C GLU A 113 -2.34 -11.12 11.82
N TRP A 114 -3.22 -11.12 10.82
CA TRP A 114 -4.17 -10.03 10.62
C TRP A 114 -5.37 -10.28 11.56
N ASP A 115 -5.36 -9.68 12.75
CA ASP A 115 -6.53 -9.69 13.65
C ASP A 115 -7.50 -8.58 13.22
N GLU A 116 -8.78 -8.91 13.07
CA GLU A 116 -9.83 -7.93 12.76
C GLU A 116 -9.80 -6.76 13.75
N ALA A 117 -9.56 -7.00 15.04
CA ALA A 117 -9.56 -5.96 16.07
C ALA A 117 -8.45 -4.91 15.91
N ASP A 118 -7.25 -5.33 15.48
CA ASP A 118 -6.13 -4.42 15.22
C ASP A 118 -6.37 -3.57 13.98
N LEU A 119 -7.16 -4.11 13.07
CA LEU A 119 -7.44 -3.51 11.80
C LEU A 119 -8.67 -2.60 11.86
N GLU A 120 -9.61 -2.86 12.77
CA GLU A 120 -10.71 -1.96 13.14
C GLU A 120 -10.20 -0.56 13.54
N ILE A 121 -9.02 -0.48 14.18
CA ILE A 121 -8.35 0.79 14.55
C ILE A 121 -8.03 1.65 13.32
N VAL A 122 -7.87 1.04 12.13
CA VAL A 122 -7.57 1.75 10.87
C VAL A 122 -8.81 1.89 10.00
N TRP A 123 -9.69 0.90 10.06
CA TRP A 123 -10.80 0.77 9.12
C TRP A 123 -12.05 1.53 9.51
N GLY A 124 -12.13 2.03 10.75
CA GLY A 124 -13.29 2.80 11.18
C GLY A 124 -14.57 1.96 11.07
N ALA A 125 -14.51 0.66 11.34
CA ALA A 125 -15.71 -0.10 11.63
C ALA A 125 -16.34 0.56 12.86
N ALA A 126 -17.46 1.26 12.64
CA ALA A 126 -18.25 1.78 13.73
C ALA A 126 -18.58 0.62 14.68
N ALA A 127 -18.25 0.82 15.96
CA ALA A 127 -18.82 0.05 17.06
C ALA A 127 -20.36 0.01 16.99
#